data_AF-A0A3D4WWH6-F1
#
_entry.id   AF-A0A3D4WWH6-F1
#
_cell.length_a   1.000
_cell.length_b   1.000
_cell.length_c   1.000
_cell.angle_alpha   90.00
_cell.angle_beta   90.00
_cell.angle_gamma   90.00
#
_symmetry.space_group_name_H-M   'P 1'
#
loop_
_entity.id
_entity.type
_entity.pdbx_description
1 polymer ?
#
loop_
_entity_poly.entity_id
_entity_poly.type
_entity_poly.pdbx_seq_one_letter_code
_entity_poly.pdbx_strand_id
1 'polypeptide(L)'
;MLNNRPLYLLMLIPELVVAVGVIVAFIFALAKRRRIGAAASALAAVGLAILELNLILGLLFNLGGIRFFVEQFGPDAMEALSAYHIASRMLYATGMGLIIGAIFVRRPAPQPSSAF
;
A
#
# COMPACT_ATOMS: atom_id res chain seq x y z
N MET A 1 11.56 18.96 -28.76
CA MET A 1 10.98 18.14 -27.68
C MET A 1 11.88 18.27 -26.46
N LEU A 2 11.47 19.05 -25.45
CA LEU A 2 12.23 19.25 -24.21
C LEU A 2 12.29 17.92 -23.43
N ASN A 3 13.49 17.56 -22.99
CA ASN A 3 13.77 16.31 -22.30
C ASN A 3 13.20 16.38 -20.87
N ASN A 4 11.90 16.12 -20.71
CA ASN A 4 11.16 16.22 -19.43
C ASN A 4 11.50 15.10 -18.42
N ARG A 5 12.46 14.22 -18.74
CA ARG A 5 12.92 13.11 -17.88
C ARG A 5 13.23 13.50 -16.42
N PRO A 6 13.87 14.65 -16.10
CA PRO A 6 14.16 14.98 -14.70
C PRO A 6 12.90 15.31 -13.88
N LEU A 7 11.86 15.88 -14.50
CA LEU A 7 10.58 16.14 -13.82
C LEU A 7 9.85 14.83 -13.45
N TYR A 8 9.88 13.83 -14.33
CA TYR A 8 9.33 12.51 -14.03
C TYR A 8 10.08 11.78 -12.90
N LEU A 9 11.41 11.92 -12.85
CA LEU A 9 12.22 11.35 -11.77
C LEU A 9 11.89 12.00 -10.42
N LEU A 10 11.66 13.31 -10.38
CA LEU A 10 11.26 14.02 -9.17
C LEU A 10 9.86 13.61 -8.67
N MET A 11 8.92 13.32 -9.58
CA MET A 11 7.58 12.82 -9.24
C MET A 11 7.58 11.40 -8.68
N LEU A 12 8.60 10.59 -8.97
CA LEU A 12 8.76 9.23 -8.43
C LEU A 12 9.33 9.20 -7.01
N ILE A 13 9.97 10.28 -6.55
CA ILE A 13 10.60 10.32 -5.22
C ILE A 13 9.59 10.08 -4.08
N PRO A 14 8.42 10.74 -4.04
CA PRO A 14 7.42 10.48 -3.01
C PRO A 14 6.93 9.03 -3.01
N GLU A 15 6.70 8.44 -4.19
CA GLU A 15 6.26 7.03 -4.31
C GLU A 15 7.33 6.06 -3.81
N LEU A 16 8.60 6.32 -4.12
CA LEU A 16 9.75 5.55 -3.61
C LEU A 16 9.87 5.66 -2.09
N VAL A 17 9.68 6.85 -1.51
CA VAL A 17 9.71 7.04 -0.04
C VAL A 17 8.58 6.26 0.63
N VAL A 18 7.37 6.28 0.06
CA VAL A 18 6.23 5.51 0.56
C VAL A 18 6.51 4.01 0.45
N ALA A 19 7.03 3.54 -0.69
CA ALA A 19 7.38 2.13 -0.89
C ALA A 19 8.43 1.64 0.11
N VAL A 20 9.49 2.41 0.32
CA VAL A 20 10.52 2.11 1.34
C VAL A 20 9.89 2.08 2.74
N GLY A 21 9.02 3.05 3.06
CA GLY A 21 8.30 3.07 4.34
C GLY A 21 7.45 1.83 4.58
N VAL A 22 6.73 1.36 3.56
CA VAL A 22 5.90 0.14 3.59
C VAL A 22 6.77 -1.10 3.79
N ILE A 23 7.90 -1.22 3.07
CA ILE A 23 8.84 -2.34 3.21
C ILE A 23 9.43 -2.37 4.63
N VAL A 24 9.85 -1.23 5.16
CA VAL A 24 10.38 -1.14 6.53
C VAL A 24 9.32 -1.52 7.56
N ALA A 25 8.09 -1.03 7.40
CA ALA A 25 6.96 -1.39 8.27
C ALA A 25 6.66 -2.90 8.21
N PHE A 26 6.75 -3.51 7.02
CA PHE A 26 6.59 -4.95 6.83
C PHE A 26 7.67 -5.75 7.54
N ILE A 27 8.94 -5.40 7.35
CA ILE A 27 10.05 -6.05 8.05
C ILE A 27 9.88 -5.91 9.57
N PHE A 28 9.48 -4.74 10.06
CA PHE A 28 9.26 -4.51 11.48
C PHE A 28 8.10 -5.35 12.04
N ALA A 29 6.98 -5.44 11.30
CA ALA A 29 5.85 -6.30 11.64
C ALA A 29 6.26 -7.78 11.66
N LEU A 30 7.06 -8.22 10.69
CA LEU A 30 7.57 -9.60 10.62
C LEU A 30 8.51 -9.92 11.78
N ALA A 31 9.44 -9.01 12.11
CA ALA A 31 10.37 -9.15 13.22
C ALA A 31 9.65 -9.19 14.58
N LYS A 32 8.56 -8.43 14.72
CA LYS A 32 7.73 -8.39 15.94
C LYS A 32 6.65 -9.47 15.97
N ARG A 33 6.49 -10.30 14.93
CA ARG A 33 5.47 -11.37 14.82
C ARG A 33 5.33 -12.23 16.07
N ARG A 34 6.46 -12.60 16.70
CA ARG A 34 6.49 -13.40 17.94
C ARG A 34 5.82 -12.73 19.15
N ARG A 35 5.66 -11.40 19.13
CA ARG A 35 5.08 -10.59 20.24
C ARG A 35 3.66 -10.07 20.00
N ILE A 36 3.11 -10.22 18.79
CA ILE A 36 1.84 -9.57 18.39
C ILE A 36 0.71 -10.61 18.26
N GLY A 37 1.04 -11.89 18.07
CA GLY A 37 0.08 -12.97 17.88
C GLY A 37 -0.19 -13.25 16.40
N ALA A 38 -0.55 -14.48 16.08
CA ALA A 38 -0.67 -14.96 14.70
C ALA A 38 -1.74 -14.20 13.89
N ALA A 39 -2.89 -13.92 14.49
CA ALA A 39 -4.01 -13.24 13.82
C ALA A 39 -3.67 -11.78 13.45
N ALA A 40 -3.13 -11.01 14.39
CA ALA A 40 -2.71 -9.63 14.13
C ALA A 40 -1.55 -9.57 13.10
N SER A 41 -0.62 -10.51 13.17
CA SER A 41 0.49 -10.58 12.19
C SER A 41 -0.01 -10.92 10.78
N ALA A 42 -1.01 -11.79 10.66
CA ALA A 42 -1.63 -12.13 9.37
C ALA A 42 -2.37 -10.92 8.78
N LEU A 43 -3.18 -10.21 9.59
CA LEU A 43 -3.87 -9.00 9.15
C LEU A 43 -2.89 -7.91 8.67
N ALA A 44 -1.83 -7.67 9.43
CA ALA A 44 -0.80 -6.70 9.05
C ALA A 44 -0.09 -7.11 7.75
N ALA A 45 0.28 -8.38 7.60
CA ALA A 45 0.94 -8.88 6.40
C ALA A 45 0.04 -8.78 5.16
N VAL A 46 -1.24 -9.16 5.27
CA VAL A 46 -2.20 -9.06 4.16
C VAL A 46 -2.45 -7.59 3.81
N GLY A 47 -2.62 -6.72 4.81
CA GLY A 47 -2.79 -5.28 4.58
C GLY A 47 -1.59 -4.67 3.84
N LEU A 48 -0.38 -5.01 4.25
CA LEU A 48 0.85 -4.56 3.61
C LEU A 48 1.01 -5.10 2.18
N ALA A 49 0.68 -6.37 1.93
CA ALA A 49 0.69 -6.95 0.59
C ALA A 49 -0.29 -6.24 -0.36
N ILE A 50 -1.49 -5.86 0.14
CA ILE A 50 -2.46 -5.07 -0.63
C ILE A 50 -1.91 -3.68 -0.95
N LEU A 51 -1.24 -3.03 0.02
CA LEU A 51 -0.63 -1.72 -0.21
C LEU A 51 0.53 -1.78 -1.20
N GLU A 52 1.42 -2.78 -1.10
CA GLU A 52 2.48 -3.01 -2.09
C GLU A 52 1.89 -3.26 -3.48
N LEU A 53 0.88 -4.11 -3.60
CA LEU A 53 0.21 -4.36 -4.88
C LEU A 53 -0.38 -3.07 -5.46
N ASN A 54 -1.04 -2.26 -4.63
CA ASN A 54 -1.58 -0.97 -5.06
C ASN A 54 -0.47 -0.02 -5.56
N LEU A 55 0.69 -0.04 -4.92
CA LEU A 55 1.85 0.77 -5.29
C LEU A 55 2.45 0.29 -6.63
N ILE A 56 2.59 -1.03 -6.82
CA ILE A 56 3.03 -1.64 -8.09
C ILE A 56 2.06 -1.31 -9.22
N LEU A 57 0.75 -1.43 -8.98
CA LEU A 57 -0.28 -1.06 -9.96
C LEU A 57 -0.19 0.43 -10.31
N GLY A 58 -0.02 1.30 -9.31
CA GLY A 58 0.25 2.74 -9.49
C GLY A 58 1.45 3.00 -10.39
N LEU A 59 2.58 2.34 -10.10
CA LEU A 59 3.83 2.47 -10.85
C LEU A 59 3.68 2.00 -12.30
N LEU A 60 3.06 0.84 -12.52
CA LEU A 60 2.77 0.31 -13.86
C LEU A 60 1.85 1.25 -14.65
N PHE A 61 0.85 1.81 -13.97
CA PHE A 61 -0.06 2.78 -14.55
C PHE A 61 0.65 4.08 -14.94
N ASN A 62 1.55 4.59 -14.08
CA ASN A 62 2.33 5.80 -14.32
C ASN A 62 3.42 5.62 -15.40
N LEU A 63 4.06 4.44 -15.48
CA LEU A 63 5.16 4.18 -16.43
C LEU A 63 4.70 3.93 -17.87
N GLY A 64 3.46 3.51 -18.08
CA GLY A 64 2.95 3.20 -19.43
C GLY A 64 1.44 3.10 -19.56
N GLY A 65 0.72 2.90 -18.45
CA GLY A 65 -0.74 2.79 -18.44
C GLY A 65 -1.46 4.05 -18.90
N ILE A 66 -1.07 5.25 -18.46
CA ILE A 66 -1.77 6.50 -18.83
C ILE A 66 -1.82 6.68 -20.36
N ARG A 67 -0.70 6.44 -21.03
CA ARG A 67 -0.61 6.57 -22.49
C ARG A 67 -1.44 5.50 -23.19
N PHE A 68 -1.40 4.26 -22.71
CA PHE A 68 -2.25 3.17 -23.19
C PHE A 68 -3.74 3.47 -23.02
N PHE A 69 -4.17 4.01 -21.86
CA PHE A 69 -5.57 4.34 -21.59
C PHE A 69 -6.08 5.47 -22.47
N VAL A 70 -5.28 6.51 -22.71
CA VAL A 70 -5.63 7.61 -23.61
C VAL A 70 -5.70 7.14 -25.07
N GLU A 71 -4.79 6.25 -25.49
CA GLU A 71 -4.76 5.70 -26.85
C GLU A 71 -5.89 4.67 -27.10
N GLN A 72 -6.31 3.89 -26.10
CA GLN A 72 -7.38 2.89 -26.22
C GLN A 72 -8.80 3.43 -26.03
N PHE A 73 -9.01 4.31 -25.05
CA PHE A 73 -10.35 4.74 -24.64
C PHE A 73 -10.74 6.12 -25.18
N GLY A 74 -9.81 6.86 -25.82
CA GLY A 74 -10.10 8.13 -26.47
C GLY A 74 -10.82 9.12 -25.54
N PRO A 75 -12.00 9.66 -25.91
CA PRO A 75 -12.74 10.61 -25.07
C PRO A 75 -13.25 10.01 -23.74
N ASP A 76 -13.45 8.68 -23.65
CA ASP A 76 -13.90 8.00 -22.42
C ASP A 76 -12.74 7.70 -21.46
N ALA A 77 -11.50 8.04 -21.83
CA ALA A 77 -10.32 7.82 -21.00
C ALA A 77 -10.44 8.49 -19.62
N MET A 78 -11.18 9.59 -19.50
CA MET A 78 -11.40 10.28 -18.23
C MET A 78 -12.28 9.48 -17.26
N GLU A 79 -13.29 8.77 -17.74
CA GLU A 79 -14.11 7.88 -16.91
C GLU A 79 -13.30 6.66 -16.47
N ALA A 80 -12.52 6.06 -17.39
CA ALA A 80 -11.65 4.94 -17.10
C ALA A 80 -10.53 5.30 -16.08
N LEU A 81 -9.92 6.47 -16.23
CA LEU A 81 -8.96 7.03 -15.26
C LEU A 81 -9.60 7.24 -13.89
N SER A 82 -10.82 7.78 -13.86
CA SER A 82 -11.56 8.01 -12.61
C SER A 82 -11.90 6.68 -11.91
N ALA A 83 -12.36 5.68 -12.66
CA ALA A 83 -12.63 4.35 -12.14
C ALA A 83 -11.37 3.69 -11.55
N TYR A 84 -10.24 3.80 -12.25
CA TYR A 84 -8.93 3.34 -11.75
C TYR A 84 -8.55 4.02 -10.43
N HIS A 85 -8.71 5.35 -10.33
CA HIS A 85 -8.40 6.10 -9.12
C HIS A 85 -9.30 5.71 -7.95
N ILE A 86 -10.59 5.49 -8.21
CA ILE A 86 -11.53 5.00 -7.19
C ILE A 86 -11.11 3.61 -6.71
N ALA A 87 -10.82 2.67 -7.62
CA ALA A 87 -10.38 1.32 -7.28
C ALA A 87 -9.07 1.34 -6.45
N SER A 88 -8.09 2.15 -6.85
CA SER A 88 -6.83 2.32 -6.12
C SER A 88 -7.05 2.87 -4.71
N ARG A 89 -7.92 3.86 -4.53
CA ARG A 89 -8.29 4.39 -3.21
C ARG A 89 -8.98 3.34 -2.34
N MET A 90 -9.86 2.52 -2.92
CA MET A 90 -10.51 1.43 -2.18
C MET A 90 -9.51 0.36 -1.74
N LEU A 91 -8.55 -0.02 -2.59
CA LEU A 91 -7.46 -0.92 -2.22
C LEU A 91 -6.59 -0.34 -1.11
N TYR A 92 -6.21 0.93 -1.22
CA TYR A 92 -5.46 1.62 -0.18
C TYR A 92 -6.20 1.64 1.17
N ALA A 93 -7.49 2.00 1.15
CA ALA A 93 -8.33 2.00 2.36
C ALA A 93 -8.46 0.60 2.97
N THR A 94 -8.59 -0.44 2.14
CA THR A 94 -8.64 -1.84 2.58
C THR A 94 -7.32 -2.27 3.23
N GLY A 95 -6.18 -2.00 2.58
CA GLY A 95 -4.86 -2.32 3.11
C GLY A 95 -4.59 -1.62 4.44
N MET A 96 -4.89 -0.32 4.53
CA MET A 96 -4.80 0.44 5.78
C MET A 96 -5.75 -0.08 6.86
N GLY A 97 -6.99 -0.42 6.51
CA GLY A 97 -7.98 -0.97 7.43
C GLY A 97 -7.52 -2.28 8.06
N LEU A 98 -6.87 -3.16 7.29
CA LEU A 98 -6.29 -4.41 7.79
C LEU A 98 -5.10 -4.16 8.72
N ILE A 99 -4.22 -3.22 8.38
CA ILE A 99 -3.10 -2.82 9.25
C ILE A 99 -3.60 -2.23 10.56
N ILE A 100 -4.59 -1.35 10.51
CA ILE A 100 -5.22 -0.77 11.70
C ILE A 100 -5.93 -1.86 12.52
N GLY A 101 -6.67 -2.76 11.87
CA GLY A 101 -7.31 -3.91 12.50
C GLY A 101 -6.32 -4.83 13.23
N ALA A 102 -5.12 -5.01 12.68
CA ALA A 102 -4.04 -5.75 13.33
C ALA A 102 -3.61 -5.13 14.67
N ILE A 103 -3.68 -3.80 14.80
CA ILE A 103 -3.38 -3.09 16.06
C ILE A 103 -4.42 -3.46 17.13
N PHE A 104 -5.70 -3.47 16.76
CA PHE A 104 -6.80 -3.76 17.70
C PHE A 104 -6.93 -5.26 18.06
N VAL A 105 -6.55 -6.17 17.17
CA VAL A 105 -6.57 -7.63 17.43
C VAL A 105 -5.47 -8.08 18.40
N ARG A 106 -4.48 -7.22 18.65
CA ARG A 106 -3.39 -7.50 19.58
C ARG A 106 -3.95 -7.60 21.02
N ARG A 107 -4.22 -8.83 21.49
CA ARG A 107 -4.61 -9.06 22.89
C ARG A 107 -3.50 -8.52 23.81
N PRO A 108 -3.83 -7.75 24.86
CA PRO A 108 -2.85 -7.41 25.89
C PRO A 108 -2.30 -8.71 26.47
N ALA A 109 -0.98 -8.77 26.65
CA ALA A 109 -0.34 -9.93 27.27
C ALA A 109 -1.01 -10.20 28.63
N PRO A 110 -1.29 -11.45 29.00
CA PRO A 110 -1.80 -11.76 30.33
C PRO A 110 -0.84 -11.14 31.34
N GLN A 111 -1.34 -10.19 32.15
CA GLN A 111 -0.57 -9.67 33.27
C GLN A 111 -0.19 -10.89 34.12
N PRO A 112 1.10 -11.07 34.47
CA PRO A 112 1.44 -12.10 35.45
C PRO A 112 0.59 -11.78 36.68
N SER A 113 -0.34 -12.68 37.01
CA SER A 113 -1.05 -12.58 38.27
C SER A 113 0.01 -12.66 39.35
N SER A 114 0.37 -11.52 39.91
CA SER A 114 1.09 -11.43 41.18
C SER A 114 0.09 -11.88 42.25
N ALA A 115 -0.20 -13.18 42.24
CA ALA A 115 -1.04 -13.84 43.21
C ALA A 115 -0.13 -14.82 43.93
N PHE A 116 0.30 -14.36 45.11
CA PHE A 116 0.96 -15.06 46.21
C PHE A 116 2.47 -15.24 46.12
#